data_AF-A0A8H7YB44-F1
#
_entry.id   AF-A0A8H7YB44-F1
#
_cell.length_a   1.000
_cell.length_b   1.000
_cell.length_c   1.000
_cell.angle_alpha   90.00
_cell.angle_beta   90.00
_cell.angle_gamma   90.00
#
_symmetry.space_group_name_H-M   'P 1'
#
loop_
_entity.id
_entity.type
_entity.pdbx_description
1 polymer ?
#
loop_
_entity_poly.entity_id
_entity_poly.type
_entity_poly.pdbx_seq_one_letter_code
_entity_poly.pdbx_strand_id
1 'polypeptide(L)'
;MASSVKAVQTFGKKKTATAVAHAREGRGLIRVNGSPINLVQPEVLRLKVYEPVLVAGEESFAPLDIRVRVKGGGHTSQVYAIRQAIAKAIVAYYAKYIDAYSAMELKKKLVAYDRTLLIADPRRMEPKKFGGHGARARRQKRCVHTGFLGCGEADFNRHGAEALNE
;
A
#
# COMPACT_ATOMS: atom_id res chain seq x y z
N MET A 1 -30.14 -10.28 -23.20
CA MET A 1 -28.74 -9.98 -23.58
C MET A 1 -28.15 -9.09 -22.50
N ALA A 2 -27.08 -9.51 -21.81
CA ALA A 2 -26.46 -8.66 -20.79
C ALA A 2 -25.72 -7.51 -21.50
N SER A 3 -26.21 -6.29 -21.36
CA SER A 3 -25.49 -5.09 -21.80
C SER A 3 -24.13 -5.04 -21.12
N SER A 4 -23.04 -4.96 -21.90
CA SER A 4 -21.68 -4.86 -21.34
C SER A 4 -21.50 -3.49 -20.67
N VAL A 5 -21.68 -3.43 -19.35
CA VAL A 5 -21.47 -2.20 -18.59
C VAL A 5 -19.97 -1.88 -18.62
N LYS A 6 -19.62 -0.67 -19.08
CA LYS A 6 -18.24 -0.19 -19.05
C LYS A 6 -17.74 -0.18 -17.61
N ALA A 7 -16.71 -0.97 -17.35
CA ALA A 7 -16.17 -1.14 -16.02
C ALA A 7 -14.66 -1.33 -16.07
N VAL A 8 -13.99 -0.85 -15.02
CA VAL A 8 -12.56 -1.02 -14.81
C VAL A 8 -12.33 -1.55 -13.41
N GLN A 9 -11.40 -2.50 -13.29
CA GLN A 9 -10.95 -3.01 -12.01
C GLN A 9 -9.50 -2.57 -11.78
N THR A 10 -9.23 -2.01 -10.60
CA THR A 10 -7.89 -1.60 -10.20
C THR A 10 -7.62 -2.03 -8.76
N PHE A 11 -6.36 -1.97 -8.35
CA PHE A 11 -5.96 -2.31 -6.99
C PHE A 11 -4.98 -1.30 -6.37
N GLY A 12 -5.13 -1.11 -5.06
CA GLY A 12 -4.22 -0.40 -4.18
C GLY A 12 -3.57 -1.36 -3.19
N LYS A 13 -2.30 -1.12 -2.85
CA LYS A 13 -1.55 -1.98 -1.93
C LYS A 13 -0.73 -1.14 -0.97
N LYS A 14 -0.88 -1.40 0.33
CA LYS A 14 -0.06 -0.80 1.38
C LYS A 14 0.24 -1.85 2.44
N LYS A 15 1.53 -2.15 2.66
CA LYS A 15 1.93 -3.30 3.49
C LYS A 15 1.15 -4.55 3.04
N THR A 16 0.60 -5.32 3.97
CA THR A 16 -0.20 -6.52 3.66
C THR A 16 -1.64 -6.21 3.24
N ALA A 17 -2.11 -4.95 3.33
CA ALA A 17 -3.46 -4.58 2.92
C ALA A 17 -3.58 -4.50 1.40
N THR A 18 -4.64 -5.13 0.88
CA THR A 18 -5.01 -5.08 -0.54
C THR A 18 -6.42 -4.53 -0.67
N ALA A 19 -6.57 -3.48 -1.48
CA ALA A 19 -7.86 -2.88 -1.81
C ALA A 19 -8.10 -3.05 -3.31
N VAL A 20 -9.26 -3.58 -3.67
CA VAL A 20 -9.68 -3.81 -5.06
C VAL A 20 -10.87 -2.89 -5.33
N ALA A 21 -10.72 -1.98 -6.27
CA ALA A 21 -11.76 -1.03 -6.68
C ALA A 21 -12.35 -1.45 -8.02
N HIS A 22 -13.68 -1.50 -8.07
CA HIS A 22 -14.46 -1.67 -9.29
C HIS A 22 -15.14 -0.34 -9.59
N ALA A 23 -14.74 0.30 -10.68
CA ALA A 23 -15.35 1.52 -11.19
C ALA A 23 -16.27 1.18 -12.37
N ARG A 24 -17.46 1.75 -12.36
CA ARG A 24 -18.47 1.62 -13.43
C ARG A 24 -19.14 2.96 -13.66
N GLU A 25 -19.79 3.13 -14.81
CA GLU A 25 -20.67 4.28 -15.05
C GLU A 25 -21.80 4.31 -14.00
N GLY A 26 -22.06 5.49 -13.44
CA GLY A 26 -22.95 5.65 -12.30
C GLY A 26 -23.23 7.10 -11.92
N ARG A 27 -23.57 7.32 -10.65
CA ARG A 27 -24.04 8.60 -10.10
C ARG A 27 -23.10 9.18 -9.04
N GLY A 28 -21.83 8.76 -9.01
CA GLY A 28 -20.88 9.25 -8.02
C GLY A 28 -20.95 8.52 -6.67
N LEU A 29 -21.36 7.24 -6.61
CA LEU A 29 -21.47 6.52 -5.34
C LEU A 29 -20.17 5.78 -4.98
N ILE A 30 -19.57 6.12 -3.82
CA ILE A 30 -18.42 5.38 -3.28
C ILE A 30 -18.84 4.47 -2.12
N ARG A 31 -18.59 3.17 -2.26
CA ARG A 31 -18.85 2.18 -1.20
C ARG A 31 -17.61 1.36 -0.89
N VAL A 32 -17.26 1.29 0.40
CA VAL A 32 -16.15 0.49 0.93
C VAL A 32 -16.73 -0.68 1.72
N ASN A 33 -16.45 -1.92 1.30
CA ASN A 33 -16.96 -3.15 1.92
C ASN A 33 -18.50 -3.17 2.11
N GLY A 34 -19.25 -2.50 1.24
CA GLY A 34 -20.72 -2.40 1.31
C GLY A 34 -21.25 -1.17 2.05
N SER A 35 -20.42 -0.54 2.87
CA SER A 35 -20.73 0.70 3.60
C SER A 35 -20.38 1.95 2.78
N PRO A 36 -21.08 3.08 2.98
CA PRO A 36 -20.69 4.35 2.37
C PRO A 36 -19.33 4.83 2.89
N ILE A 37 -18.61 5.60 2.07
CA ILE A 37 -17.29 6.17 2.39
C ILE A 37 -17.26 6.97 3.70
N ASN A 38 -18.38 7.58 4.09
CA ASN A 38 -18.51 8.40 5.30
C ASN A 38 -18.29 7.59 6.60
N LEU A 39 -18.52 6.28 6.55
CA LEU A 39 -18.42 5.37 7.70
C LEU A 39 -17.07 4.65 7.77
N VAL A 40 -16.08 5.04 6.98
CA VAL A 40 -14.73 4.45 7.06
C VAL A 40 -14.10 4.81 8.41
N GLN A 41 -13.68 3.78 9.14
CA GLN A 41 -12.94 3.91 10.39
C GLN A 41 -11.42 3.74 10.15
N PRO A 42 -10.56 4.45 10.90
CA PRO A 42 -10.86 5.45 11.94
C PRO A 42 -11.22 6.83 11.35
N GLU A 43 -12.04 7.59 12.07
CA GLU A 43 -12.56 8.89 11.62
C GLU A 43 -11.47 9.91 11.28
N VAL A 44 -10.39 9.94 12.07
CA VAL A 44 -9.24 10.83 11.86
C VAL A 44 -8.61 10.65 10.47
N LEU A 45 -8.62 9.43 9.93
CA LEU A 45 -8.04 9.13 8.63
C LEU A 45 -9.07 9.15 7.49
N ARG A 46 -10.34 9.44 7.78
CA ARG A 46 -11.40 9.46 6.78
C ARG A 46 -11.12 10.47 5.67
N LEU A 47 -10.56 11.63 6.02
CA LEU A 47 -10.15 12.67 5.06
C LEU A 47 -9.16 12.15 4.01
N LYS A 48 -8.27 11.22 4.38
CA LYS A 48 -7.31 10.61 3.43
C LYS A 48 -7.98 9.82 2.32
N VAL A 49 -9.19 9.30 2.54
CA VAL A 49 -9.93 8.56 1.51
C VAL A 49 -10.57 9.51 0.50
N TYR A 50 -10.95 10.73 0.92
CA TYR A 50 -11.56 11.74 0.06
C TYR A 50 -10.57 12.52 -0.79
N GLU A 51 -9.32 12.67 -0.35
CA GLU A 51 -8.25 13.35 -1.10
C GLU A 51 -8.22 13.06 -2.62
N PRO A 52 -8.22 11.79 -3.10
CA PRO A 52 -8.19 11.54 -4.54
C PRO A 52 -9.41 12.07 -5.30
N VAL A 53 -10.57 12.14 -4.65
CA VAL A 53 -11.80 12.68 -5.24
C VAL A 53 -11.73 14.20 -5.29
N LEU A 54 -11.29 14.82 -4.20
CA LEU A 54 -11.15 16.28 -4.10
C LEU A 54 -10.09 16.81 -5.07
N VAL A 55 -8.96 16.11 -5.23
CA VAL A 55 -7.87 16.51 -6.13
C VAL A 55 -8.23 16.29 -7.60
N ALA A 56 -9.00 15.23 -7.92
CA ALA A 56 -9.49 14.98 -9.27
C ALA A 56 -10.59 15.98 -9.69
N GLY A 57 -11.29 16.57 -8.73
CA GLY A 57 -12.45 17.43 -8.95
C GLY A 57 -13.75 16.62 -9.04
N GLU A 58 -14.85 17.22 -8.58
CA GLU A 58 -16.16 16.57 -8.52
C GLU A 58 -16.70 16.18 -9.90
N GLU A 59 -16.41 16.98 -10.92
CA GLU A 59 -16.80 16.73 -12.31
C GLU A 59 -16.24 15.40 -12.84
N SER A 60 -15.00 15.07 -12.43
CA SER A 60 -14.35 13.83 -12.86
C SER A 60 -14.94 12.60 -12.18
N PHE A 61 -15.63 12.79 -11.06
CA PHE A 61 -16.12 11.71 -10.21
C PHE A 61 -17.64 11.52 -10.33
N ALA A 62 -18.40 12.57 -10.64
CA ALA A 62 -19.86 12.53 -10.80
C ALA A 62 -20.39 11.39 -11.70
N PRO A 63 -19.76 11.02 -12.84
CA PRO A 63 -20.25 9.92 -13.67
C PRO A 63 -19.84 8.52 -13.20
N LEU A 64 -19.11 8.38 -12.07
CA LEU A 64 -18.46 7.14 -11.66
C LEU A 64 -18.99 6.58 -10.34
N ASP A 65 -19.48 5.34 -10.37
CA ASP A 65 -19.73 4.55 -9.17
C ASP A 65 -18.49 3.69 -8.86
N ILE A 66 -17.99 3.78 -7.63
CA ILE A 66 -16.80 3.03 -7.18
C ILE A 66 -17.16 2.13 -6.00
N ARG A 67 -17.02 0.81 -6.21
CA ARG A 67 -17.11 -0.20 -5.16
C ARG A 67 -15.73 -0.72 -4.80
N VAL A 68 -15.31 -0.54 -3.56
CA VAL A 68 -14.02 -1.01 -3.03
C VAL A 68 -14.22 -2.18 -2.08
N ARG A 69 -13.45 -3.27 -2.29
CA ARG A 69 -13.31 -4.38 -1.34
C ARG A 69 -11.90 -4.41 -0.79
N VAL A 70 -11.76 -4.53 0.53
CA VAL A 70 -10.46 -4.48 1.20
C VAL A 70 -10.25 -5.72 2.05
N LYS A 71 -9.05 -6.31 1.99
CA LYS A 71 -8.65 -7.46 2.81
C LYS A 71 -7.22 -7.29 3.33
N GLY A 72 -6.96 -7.83 4.53
CA GLY A 72 -5.64 -7.85 5.17
C GLY A 72 -5.19 -6.51 5.76
N GLY A 73 -4.01 -6.52 6.38
CA GLY A 73 -3.42 -5.36 7.06
C GLY A 73 -4.18 -4.91 8.31
N GLY A 74 -3.89 -3.70 8.78
CA GLY A 74 -4.63 -3.00 9.84
C GLY A 74 -5.31 -1.73 9.33
N HIS A 75 -6.06 -1.05 10.18
CA HIS A 75 -6.93 0.08 9.81
C HIS A 75 -6.21 1.17 9.00
N THR A 76 -5.03 1.60 9.44
CA THR A 76 -4.27 2.66 8.75
C THR A 76 -3.81 2.20 7.36
N SER A 77 -3.23 1.00 7.25
CA SER A 77 -2.81 0.45 5.95
C SER A 77 -3.97 0.25 4.98
N GLN A 78 -5.15 -0.14 5.48
CA GLN A 78 -6.34 -0.30 4.66
C GLN A 78 -6.79 1.04 4.07
N VAL A 79 -6.83 2.11 4.87
CA VAL A 79 -7.17 3.46 4.40
C VAL A 79 -6.24 3.90 3.26
N TYR A 80 -4.93 3.75 3.41
CA TYR A 80 -3.98 4.11 2.34
C TYR A 80 -4.11 3.23 1.09
N ALA A 81 -4.48 1.95 1.25
CA ALA A 81 -4.75 1.08 0.11
C ALA A 81 -6.04 1.49 -0.64
N ILE A 82 -7.11 1.85 0.09
CA ILE A 82 -8.36 2.36 -0.50
C ILE A 82 -8.09 3.66 -1.26
N ARG A 83 -7.41 4.61 -0.62
CA ARG A 83 -6.99 5.90 -1.19
C ARG A 83 -6.30 5.69 -2.55
N GLN A 84 -5.34 4.76 -2.60
CA GLN A 84 -4.61 4.44 -3.83
C GLN A 84 -5.51 3.77 -4.89
N ALA A 85 -6.41 2.87 -4.48
CA ALA A 85 -7.30 2.17 -5.40
C ALA A 85 -8.29 3.13 -6.07
N ILE A 86 -8.84 4.10 -5.33
CA ILE A 86 -9.77 5.11 -5.88
C ILE A 86 -9.05 5.98 -6.92
N ALA A 87 -7.86 6.51 -6.60
CA ALA A 87 -7.09 7.33 -7.53
C ALA A 87 -6.79 6.61 -8.86
N LYS A 88 -6.35 5.34 -8.76
CA LYS A 88 -6.10 4.51 -9.95
C LYS A 88 -7.38 4.22 -10.74
N ALA A 89 -8.50 3.99 -10.06
CA ALA A 89 -9.76 3.69 -10.71
C ALA A 89 -10.23 4.86 -11.58
N ILE A 90 -10.17 6.09 -11.07
CA ILE A 90 -10.53 7.30 -11.83
C ILE A 90 -9.64 7.42 -13.08
N VAL A 91 -8.33 7.39 -12.90
CA VAL A 91 -7.38 7.53 -14.01
C VAL A 91 -7.54 6.43 -15.06
N ALA A 92 -7.72 5.17 -14.63
CA ALA A 92 -7.85 4.04 -15.53
C ALA A 92 -9.19 4.06 -16.30
N TYR A 93 -10.24 4.61 -15.70
CA TYR A 93 -11.51 4.79 -16.36
C TYR A 93 -11.41 5.82 -17.50
N TYR A 94 -10.86 7.00 -17.21
CA TYR A 94 -10.65 8.05 -18.20
C TYR A 94 -9.76 7.57 -19.35
N ALA A 95 -8.67 6.88 -19.02
CA ALA A 95 -7.73 6.36 -20.03
C ALA A 95 -8.36 5.35 -21.00
N LYS A 96 -9.44 4.66 -20.60
CA LYS A 96 -10.06 3.61 -21.41
C LYS A 96 -11.31 4.08 -22.16
N TYR A 97 -12.11 4.96 -21.57
CA TYR A 97 -13.47 5.24 -22.05
C TYR A 97 -13.74 6.69 -22.43
N ILE A 98 -12.89 7.64 -22.03
CA ILE A 98 -13.11 9.07 -22.30
C ILE A 98 -12.04 9.53 -23.29
N ASP A 99 -10.84 9.82 -22.80
CA ASP A 99 -9.76 10.34 -23.63
C ASP A 99 -8.39 10.20 -22.93
N ALA A 100 -7.33 10.14 -23.74
CA ALA A 100 -5.97 10.01 -23.24
C ALA A 100 -5.41 11.31 -22.63
N TYR A 101 -5.92 12.47 -23.05
CA TYR A 101 -5.41 13.77 -22.64
C TYR A 101 -5.83 14.11 -21.21
N SER A 102 -7.12 14.07 -20.89
CA SER A 102 -7.66 14.25 -19.54
C SER A 102 -7.15 13.18 -18.58
N ALA A 103 -6.95 11.93 -19.05
CA ALA A 103 -6.29 10.92 -18.24
C ALA A 103 -4.85 11.31 -17.86
N MET A 104 -4.10 11.95 -18.76
CA MET A 104 -2.77 12.46 -18.47
C MET A 104 -2.79 13.69 -17.55
N GLU A 105 -3.75 14.58 -17.73
CA GLU A 105 -3.96 15.74 -16.87
C GLU A 105 -4.30 15.33 -15.43
N LEU A 106 -5.23 14.38 -15.25
CA LEU A 106 -5.57 13.81 -13.95
C LEU A 106 -4.36 13.13 -13.29
N LYS A 107 -3.56 12.37 -14.07
CA LYS A 107 -2.31 11.80 -13.55
C LYS A 107 -1.36 12.89 -13.05
N LYS A 108 -1.17 13.96 -13.81
CA LYS A 108 -0.30 15.09 -13.43
C LYS A 108 -0.80 15.76 -12.15
N LYS A 109 -2.10 16.07 -12.05
CA LYS A 109 -2.73 16.66 -10.86
C LYS A 109 -2.54 15.78 -9.61
N LEU A 110 -2.83 14.47 -9.73
CA LEU A 110 -2.68 13.53 -8.61
C LEU A 110 -1.23 13.36 -8.18
N VAL A 111 -0.28 13.27 -9.13
CA VAL A 111 1.16 13.13 -8.82
C VAL A 111 1.72 14.41 -8.20
N ALA A 112 1.28 15.59 -8.67
CA ALA A 112 1.70 16.88 -8.11
C ALA A 112 1.28 17.02 -6.64
N TYR A 113 0.10 16.51 -6.27
CA TYR A 113 -0.32 16.46 -4.87
C TYR A 113 0.46 15.39 -4.08
N ASP A 114 0.40 14.13 -4.51
CA ASP A 114 1.09 13.03 -3.84
C ASP A 114 1.34 11.85 -4.80
N ARG A 115 2.62 11.55 -5.03
CA ARG A 115 3.07 10.42 -5.84
C ARG A 115 2.51 9.07 -5.39
N THR A 116 2.24 8.90 -4.09
CA THR A 116 1.76 7.64 -3.50
C THR A 116 0.29 7.33 -3.81
N LEU A 117 -0.47 8.29 -4.36
CA LEU A 117 -1.84 8.07 -4.83
C LEU A 117 -1.87 7.08 -6.01
N LEU A 118 -0.89 7.14 -6.90
CA LEU A 118 -0.79 6.23 -8.04
C LEU A 118 0.22 5.11 -7.76
N ILE A 119 1.36 5.42 -7.16
CA ILE A 119 2.47 4.46 -6.98
C ILE A 119 2.40 3.81 -5.59
N ALA A 120 2.54 2.49 -5.53
CA ALA A 120 2.47 1.76 -4.25
C ALA A 120 3.74 1.98 -3.42
N ASP A 121 3.58 2.06 -2.10
CA ASP A 121 4.71 2.12 -1.17
C ASP A 121 5.38 0.73 -1.06
N PRO A 122 6.68 0.62 -1.39
CA PRO A 122 7.37 -0.67 -1.41
C PRO A 122 7.69 -1.23 -0.02
N ARG A 123 7.58 -0.44 1.06
CA ARG A 123 8.05 -0.85 2.39
C ARG A 123 7.35 -2.10 2.92
N ARG A 124 8.15 -3.03 3.44
CA ARG A 124 7.73 -4.27 4.11
C ARG A 124 8.49 -4.49 5.41
N MET A 125 7.97 -5.35 6.29
CA MET A 125 8.74 -5.74 7.48
C MET A 125 9.93 -6.60 7.05
N GLU A 126 11.12 -6.17 7.44
CA GLU A 126 12.33 -6.96 7.28
C GLU A 126 12.25 -8.20 8.19
N PRO A 127 12.65 -9.40 7.71
CA PRO A 127 12.69 -10.60 8.54
C PRO A 127 13.61 -10.41 9.76
N LYS A 128 13.19 -10.97 10.90
CA LYS A 128 14.02 -11.05 12.10
C LYS A 128 15.29 -11.88 11.83
N LYS A 129 16.45 -11.41 12.29
CA LYS A 129 17.70 -12.16 12.28
C LYS A 129 17.99 -12.73 13.68
N PHE A 130 18.75 -13.81 13.75
CA PHE A 130 19.13 -14.44 15.01
C PHE A 130 19.98 -13.50 15.88
N GLY A 131 20.10 -13.78 17.19
CA GLY A 131 20.94 -12.98 18.10
C GLY A 131 20.36 -11.61 18.49
N GLY A 132 19.03 -11.44 18.36
CA GLY A 132 18.36 -10.16 18.55
C GLY A 132 16.86 -10.30 18.77
N HIS A 133 16.21 -9.21 19.20
CA HIS A 133 14.76 -9.16 19.34
C HIS A 133 14.07 -8.79 18.03
N GLY A 134 14.70 -7.94 17.20
CA GLY A 134 14.15 -7.44 15.94
C GLY A 134 15.04 -7.71 14.72
N ALA A 135 14.68 -7.12 13.58
CA ALA A 135 15.43 -7.27 12.33
C ALA A 135 16.90 -6.82 12.45
N ARG A 136 17.14 -5.70 13.15
CA ARG A 136 18.49 -5.11 13.34
C ARG A 136 18.91 -5.00 14.80
N ALA A 137 17.97 -5.08 15.74
CA ALA A 137 18.22 -4.93 17.17
C ALA A 137 18.96 -6.16 17.72
N ARG A 138 20.21 -5.98 18.15
CA ARG A 138 21.03 -7.00 18.82
C ARG A 138 20.78 -6.97 20.34
N ARG A 139 21.03 -8.09 21.02
CA ARG A 139 21.03 -8.14 22.49
C ARG A 139 22.19 -7.27 23.01
N GLN A 140 21.94 -6.48 24.06
CA GLN A 140 22.98 -5.71 24.72
C GLN A 140 24.00 -6.69 25.33
N LYS A 141 25.28 -6.51 24.99
CA LYS A 141 26.37 -7.26 25.63
C LYS A 141 26.66 -6.61 26.99
N ARG A 142 26.76 -7.40 28.05
CA ARG A 142 27.39 -6.95 29.31
C ARG A 142 28.85 -7.35 29.25
N CYS A 143 29.75 -6.38 29.23
CA CYS A 143 31.16 -6.64 29.46
C CYS A 143 31.32 -6.82 30.97
N VAL A 144 31.54 -8.05 31.43
CA VAL A 144 32.07 -8.27 32.78
C VAL A 144 33.55 -7.96 32.67
N HIS A 145 34.04 -6.96 33.41
CA HIS A 145 35.47 -6.71 33.51
C HIS A 145 36.08 -7.79 34.42
N THR A 146 36.12 -9.03 33.96
CA THR A 146 37.06 -10.02 34.53
C THR A 146 38.42 -9.61 34.01
N GLY A 147 39.30 -9.25 34.93
CA GLY A 147 40.51 -8.46 34.69
C GLY A 147 41.33 -8.92 33.49
N PHE A 148 41.89 -7.92 32.81
CA PHE A 148 43.18 -7.99 32.09
C PHE A 148 43.52 -9.37 31.49
N LEU A 149 42.74 -9.87 30.54
CA LEU A 149 43.14 -10.81 29.48
C LEU A 149 41.94 -11.08 28.55
N GLY A 150 42.09 -10.68 27.28
CA GLY A 150 41.41 -11.36 26.16
C GLY A 150 39.97 -10.95 25.80
N CYS A 151 39.75 -9.70 25.39
CA CYS A 151 38.65 -9.41 24.44
C CYS A 151 39.12 -9.74 23.01
N GLY A 152 39.15 -11.03 22.67
CA GLY A 152 39.45 -11.51 21.32
C GLY A 152 38.75 -12.84 21.08
N GLU A 153 38.18 -12.99 19.88
CA GLU A 153 37.53 -14.20 19.34
C GLU A 153 36.12 -14.48 19.87
N ALA A 154 35.16 -13.78 19.26
CA ALA A 154 33.85 -14.36 19.06
C ALA A 154 34.01 -15.52 18.06
N ASP A 155 33.81 -16.76 18.54
CA ASP A 155 33.78 -17.98 17.75
C ASP A 155 32.94 -17.82 16.47
N PHE A 156 33.65 -17.71 15.35
CA PHE A 156 33.11 -17.82 13.99
C PHE A 156 33.77 -19.05 13.38
N ASN A 157 32.96 -20.05 13.03
CA ASN A 157 33.30 -21.29 12.30
C ASN A 157 34.19 -22.34 13.00
N ARG A 158 33.55 -23.33 13.63
CA ARG A 158 34.08 -24.70 13.77
C ARG A 158 33.01 -25.75 13.45
N HIS A 159 32.47 -25.69 12.23
CA HIS A 159 31.84 -26.85 11.60
C HIS A 159 31.97 -26.72 10.07
N GLY A 160 32.82 -27.57 9.48
CA GLY A 160 32.83 -27.83 8.04
C GLY A 160 34.12 -27.44 7.32
N ALA A 161 35.18 -28.24 7.49
CA ALA A 161 36.21 -28.46 6.47
C ALA A 161 37.14 -29.62 6.88
N GLU A 162 36.58 -30.83 7.04
CA GLU A 162 37.34 -32.07 6.86
C GLU A 162 36.63 -32.84 5.75
N ALA A 163 37.04 -32.59 4.52
CA ALA A 163 36.74 -33.45 3.38
C ALA A 163 37.77 -33.19 2.26
N LEU A 164 38.61 -34.20 2.05
CA LEU A 164 39.28 -34.59 0.80
C LEU A 164 40.57 -33.84 0.42
N ASN A 165 41.69 -34.41 0.86
CA ASN A 165 42.87 -34.59 0.01
C ASN A 165 42.77 -35.99 -0.61
N GLU A 166 42.44 -36.03 -1.91
CA GLU A 166 42.91 -36.96 -2.95
C GLU A 166 42.40 -36.44 -4.31
#